data_AF-A0AAP0HQQ5-F1
#
_entry.id   AF-A0AAP0HQQ5-F1
#
_cell.length_a   1.000
_cell.length_b   1.000
_cell.length_c   1.000
_cell.angle_alpha   90.00
_cell.angle_beta   90.00
_cell.angle_gamma   90.00
#
_symmetry.space_group_name_H-M   'P 1'
#
loop_
_entity.id
_entity.type
_entity.pdbx_description
1 polymer ?
#
loop_
_entity_poly.entity_id
_entity_poly.type
_entity_poly.pdbx_seq_one_letter_code
_entity_poly.pdbx_strand_id
1 'polypeptide(L)'
;MDSSYGIVKLKPNQAQKYGRFVVDEHNKKNGTSLIYDSIDEASTKCQRCGTDDRYRFTVYVKQASAREAIPYEALLKDKQPGSNSPEHF
;
A
#
# COMPACT_ATOMS: atom_id res chain seq x y z
N MET A 1 3.10 -4.71 -24.44
CA MET A 1 4.30 -4.95 -23.62
C MET A 1 3.83 -5.32 -22.23
N ASP A 2 4.02 -6.59 -21.87
CA ASP A 2 3.51 -7.20 -20.66
C ASP A 2 4.08 -6.48 -19.43
N SER A 3 3.21 -5.80 -18.70
CA SER A 3 3.56 -5.02 -17.52
C SER A 3 3.45 -5.94 -16.30
N SER A 4 4.24 -7.01 -16.32
CA SER A 4 4.12 -8.10 -15.36
C SER A 4 4.57 -7.64 -13.97
N TYR A 5 3.65 -7.78 -13.01
CA TYR A 5 3.95 -7.61 -11.60
C TYR A 5 4.64 -8.87 -11.09
N GLY A 6 5.85 -8.72 -10.53
CA GLY A 6 6.54 -9.79 -9.81
C GLY A 6 6.20 -9.76 -8.32
N ILE A 7 6.10 -10.93 -7.68
CA ILE A 7 6.06 -10.97 -6.22
C ILE A 7 7.42 -10.50 -5.70
N VAL A 8 7.41 -9.53 -4.79
CA VAL A 8 8.64 -9.02 -4.18
C VAL A 8 8.55 -9.08 -2.67
N LYS A 9 9.68 -9.37 -2.05
CA LYS A 9 9.83 -9.26 -0.61
C LYS A 9 10.43 -7.91 -0.27
N LEU A 10 9.64 -7.06 0.37
CA LEU A 10 10.12 -5.77 0.86
C LEU A 10 11.07 -5.95 2.04
N LYS A 11 11.86 -4.91 2.31
CA LYS A 11 12.68 -4.87 3.52
C LYS A 11 11.78 -4.90 4.77
N PRO A 12 12.28 -5.42 5.90
CA PRO A 12 11.57 -5.36 7.17
C PRO A 12 11.10 -3.93 7.47
N ASN A 13 9.85 -3.76 7.89
CA ASN A 13 9.18 -2.49 8.18
C ASN A 13 8.88 -1.58 6.96
N GLN A 14 9.39 -1.85 5.77
CA GLN A 14 9.08 -1.06 4.58
C GLN A 14 7.62 -1.26 4.15
N ALA A 15 7.14 -2.52 4.15
CA ALA A 15 5.74 -2.85 3.87
C ALA A 15 4.78 -2.14 4.83
N GLN A 16 5.06 -2.15 6.13
CA GLN A 16 4.24 -1.49 7.13
C GLN A 16 4.21 0.04 6.96
N LYS A 17 5.36 0.65 6.61
CA LYS A 17 5.42 2.09 6.30
C LYS A 17 4.56 2.44 5.10
N TYR A 18 4.64 1.66 4.02
CA TYR A 18 3.79 1.85 2.84
C TYR A 18 2.32 1.63 3.15
N GLY A 19 1.98 0.59 3.91
CA GLY A 19 0.61 0.32 4.35
C GLY A 19 0.00 1.48 5.15
N ARG A 20 0.74 2.05 6.09
CA ARG A 20 0.29 3.24 6.84
C ARG A 20 0.13 4.45 5.93
N PHE A 21 1.13 4.71 5.08
CA PHE A 21 1.12 5.84 4.16
C PHE A 21 -0.09 5.84 3.22
N VAL A 22 -0.42 4.70 2.60
CA VAL A 22 -1.57 4.62 1.68
C VAL A 22 -2.91 4.83 2.39
N VAL A 23 -3.03 4.37 3.65
CA VAL A 23 -4.23 4.58 4.47
C VAL A 23 -4.36 6.06 4.85
N ASP A 24 -3.27 6.69 5.27
CA ASP A 24 -3.27 8.12 5.64
C ASP A 24 -3.64 9.00 4.45
N GLU A 25 -3.07 8.76 3.28
CA GLU A 25 -3.40 9.51 2.07
C GLU A 25 -4.83 9.26 1.59
N HIS A 26 -5.32 8.02 1.71
CA HIS A 26 -6.72 7.71 1.43
C HIS A 26 -7.66 8.52 2.36
N ASN A 27 -7.36 8.56 3.66
CA ASN A 27 -8.13 9.31 4.65
C ASN A 27 -8.14 10.81 4.33
N LYS A 28 -6.98 11.40 4.02
CA LYS A 28 -6.86 12.82 3.63
C LYS A 28 -7.69 13.16 2.40
N LYS A 29 -7.66 12.29 1.37
CA LYS A 29 -8.34 12.54 0.11
C LYS A 29 -9.85 12.37 0.19
N ASN A 30 -10.31 11.35 0.93
CA ASN A 30 -11.73 10.97 0.95
C ASN A 30 -12.47 11.48 2.20
N GLY A 31 -11.77 12.11 3.16
CA GLY A 31 -12.37 12.55 4.43
C GLY A 31 -12.78 11.37 5.32
N THR A 32 -12.11 10.22 5.19
CA THR A 32 -12.39 9.03 5.99
C THR A 32 -11.45 8.94 7.20
N SER A 33 -11.72 8.01 8.11
CA SER A 33 -10.90 7.78 9.32
C SER A 33 -10.62 6.29 9.50
N LEU A 34 -10.14 5.65 8.43
CA LEU A 34 -9.70 4.26 8.45
C LEU A 34 -8.43 4.13 9.30
N ILE A 35 -8.39 3.09 10.13
CA ILE A 35 -7.26 2.76 11.00
C ILE A 35 -6.48 1.63 10.35
N TYR A 36 -5.18 1.83 10.14
CA TYR A 36 -4.28 0.77 9.68
C TYR A 36 -4.20 -0.35 10.71
N ASP A 37 -4.42 -1.60 10.29
CA ASP A 37 -4.28 -2.80 11.13
C ASP A 37 -3.01 -3.58 10.76
N SER A 38 -2.93 -4.07 9.53
CA SER A 38 -1.84 -4.92 9.06
C SER A 38 -1.67 -4.85 7.54
N ILE A 39 -0.63 -5.51 7.01
CA ILE A 39 -0.38 -5.62 5.57
C ILE A 39 -0.04 -7.07 5.22
N ASP A 40 -0.59 -7.59 4.13
CA ASP A 40 -0.22 -8.89 3.60
C ASP A 40 1.06 -8.76 2.76
N GLU A 41 2.19 -9.07 3.38
CA GLU A 41 3.49 -9.04 2.72
C GLU A 41 3.63 -10.15 1.66
N ALA A 42 2.90 -11.26 1.79
CA ALA A 42 3.03 -12.40 0.87
C ALA A 42 2.41 -12.14 -0.51
N SER A 43 1.40 -11.26 -0.57
CA SER A 43 0.76 -10.85 -1.83
C SER A 43 1.37 -9.59 -2.45
N THR A 44 2.44 -9.05 -1.86
CA THR A 44 3.10 -7.85 -2.36
C THR A 44 3.63 -8.05 -3.77
N LYS A 45 3.16 -7.20 -4.67
CA LYS A 45 3.53 -7.21 -6.08
C LYS A 45 4.23 -5.91 -6.43
N CYS A 46 5.30 -5.97 -7.20
CA CYS A 46 5.97 -4.79 -7.72
C CYS A 46 6.14 -4.87 -9.23
N GLN A 47 5.88 -3.75 -9.88
CA GLN A 47 6.11 -3.51 -11.29
C GLN A 47 7.21 -2.45 -11.40
N ARG A 48 8.22 -2.72 -12.24
CA ARG A 48 9.36 -1.82 -12.52
C ARG A 48 10.21 -1.44 -11.28
N CYS A 49 10.52 -2.44 -10.45
CA CYS A 49 11.36 -2.27 -9.26
C CYS A 49 12.80 -1.88 -9.63
N GLY A 50 13.18 -0.62 -9.45
CA GLY A 50 14.51 -0.07 -9.73
C GLY A 50 14.57 1.44 -9.97
N THR A 51 13.49 2.06 -10.47
CA THR A 51 13.47 3.51 -10.81
C THR A 51 12.12 4.20 -10.61
N ASP A 52 11.00 3.48 -10.73
CA ASP A 52 9.63 3.99 -10.60
C ASP A 52 8.73 2.84 -10.10
N ASP A 53 8.95 2.43 -8.86
CA ASP A 53 8.41 1.19 -8.34
C ASP A 53 6.91 1.34 -8.12
N ARG A 54 6.13 0.54 -8.83
CA ARG A 54 4.69 0.44 -8.63
C ARG A 54 4.40 -0.78 -7.80
N TYR A 55 4.12 -0.55 -6.54
CA TYR A 55 3.75 -1.61 -5.63
C TYR A 55 2.23 -1.77 -5.55
N ARG A 56 1.78 -3.01 -5.48
CA ARG A 56 0.42 -3.40 -5.12
C ARG A 56 0.48 -4.22 -3.85
N PHE A 57 -0.34 -3.84 -2.87
CA PHE A 57 -0.47 -4.50 -1.58
C PHE A 57 -1.92 -4.73 -1.21
N THR A 58 -2.17 -5.76 -0.40
CA THR A 58 -3.39 -5.85 0.40
C THR A 58 -3.09 -5.33 1.80
N VAL A 59 -3.73 -4.21 2.16
CA VAL A 59 -3.65 -3.61 3.48
C VAL A 59 -4.95 -3.92 4.21
N TYR A 60 -4.87 -4.29 5.48
CA TYR A 60 -6.05 -4.48 6.32
C TYR A 60 -6.31 -3.20 7.11
N VAL A 61 -7.55 -2.72 7.02
CA VAL A 61 -8.00 -1.49 7.68
C VAL A 61 -9.22 -1.74 8.53
N LYS A 62 -9.36 -0.99 9.62
CA LYS A 62 -10.52 -1.02 10.51
C LYS A 62 -11.21 0.34 10.51
N GLN A 63 -12.52 0.35 10.65
CA GLN A 63 -13.23 1.53 11.13
C GLN A 63 -13.22 1.53 12.66
N ALA A 64 -13.27 2.70 13.30
CA ALA A 64 -13.18 2.82 14.76
C ALA A 64 -14.22 1.98 15.52
N SER A 65 -15.39 1.74 14.93
CA SER A 65 -16.46 0.92 15.49
C SER A 65 -16.49 -0.53 15.00
N ALA A 66 -15.63 -0.89 14.02
CA ALA A 66 -15.60 -2.22 13.44
C ALA A 66 -14.75 -3.17 14.28
N ARG A 67 -15.27 -4.38 14.51
CA ARG A 67 -14.53 -5.45 15.21
C ARG A 67 -13.48 -6.12 14.34
N GLU A 68 -13.70 -6.14 13.04
CA GLU A 68 -12.89 -6.87 12.07
C GLU A 68 -12.21 -5.91 11.09
N ALA A 69 -10.99 -6.27 10.68
CA ALA A 69 -10.32 -5.56 9.60
C ALA A 69 -10.86 -6.04 8.26
N ILE A 70 -11.00 -5.12 7.31
CA ILE A 70 -11.35 -5.43 5.94
C ILE A 70 -10.13 -5.26 5.04
N PRO A 71 -9.97 -6.11 4.01
CA PRO A 71 -8.89 -5.95 3.04
C PRO A 71 -9.15 -4.72 2.17
N TYR A 72 -8.09 -3.98 1.91
CA TYR A 72 -8.03 -2.81 1.06
C TYR A 72 -6.84 -2.98 0.09
N GLU A 73 -7.13 -3.11 -1.20
CA GLU A 73 -6.08 -3.12 -2.22
C GLU A 73 -5.56 -1.70 -2.43
N ALA A 74 -4.24 -1.53 -2.25
CA ALA A 74 -3.56 -0.25 -2.42
C ALA A 74 -2.51 -0.32 -3.52
N LEU A 75 -2.44 0.74 -4.33
CA LEU A 75 -1.32 0.98 -5.24
C LEU A 75 -0.46 2.12 -4.71
N LEU A 76 0.83 1.87 -4.63
CA LEU A 76 1.82 2.87 -4.27
C LEU A 76 2.80 3.02 -5.42
N LYS A 77 2.96 4.25 -5.90
CA LYS A 77 4.10 4.62 -6.73
C LYS A 77 5.18 5.20 -5.85
N ASP A 78 6.26 4.45 -5.68
CA ASP A 78 7.46 4.90 -4.97
C ASP A 78 8.45 5.46 -5.98
N LYS A 79 8.61 6.78 -5.95
CA LYS A 79 9.81 7.42 -6.49
C LYS A 79 10.80 7.48 -5.34
N GLN A 80 11.93 6.79 -5.47
CA GLN A 80 13.08 6.80 -4.54
C GLN A 80 13.27 8.10 -3.72
N PRO A 81 13.90 7.98 -2.54
CA PRO A 81 13.30 8.24 -1.24
C PRO A 81 12.85 9.70 -1.04
N GLY A 82 11.58 9.88 -0.67
CA GLY A 82 11.05 11.17 -0.19
C GLY A 82 9.75 11.62 -0.87
N SER A 83 9.31 10.94 -1.93
CA SER A 83 8.12 11.32 -2.70
C SER A 83 7.23 10.11 -2.98
N ASN A 84 6.69 9.49 -1.93
CA ASN A 84 5.66 8.48 -2.09
C ASN A 84 4.38 9.16 -2.60
N SER A 85 3.72 8.61 -3.62
CA SER A 85 2.41 9.08 -4.07
C SER A 85 1.50 7.87 -4.35
N PRO A 86 0.32 7.79 -3.70
CA PRO A 86 -0.62 6.71 -3.98
C PRO A 86 -1.29 6.93 -5.34
N GLU A 87 -1.45 5.85 -6.12
CA GLU A 87 -2.28 5.85 -7.33
C GLU A 87 -3.63 5.18 -7.00
N HIS A 88 -4.73 5.65 -7.60
CA HIS A 88 -6.08 5.10 -7.38
C HIS A 88 -6.57 4.33 -8.63
N PHE A 89 -7.46 3.36 -8.42
CA PHE A 89 -8.37 2.83 -9.45
C PHE A 89 -9.70 3.58 -9.42
#